data_AF-A0A2R4CBM6-F1
#
_entry.id   AF-A0A2R4CBM6-F1
#
_cell.length_a   1.000
_cell.length_b   1.000
_cell.length_c   1.000
_cell.angle_alpha   90.00
_cell.angle_beta   90.00
_cell.angle_gamma   90.00
#
_symmetry.space_group_name_H-M   'P 1'
#
loop_
_entity.id
_entity.type
_entity.pdbx_description
1 polymer ?
#
loop_
_entity_poly.entity_id
_entity_poly.type
_entity_poly.pdbx_seq_one_letter_code
_entity_poly.pdbx_strand_id
1 'polypeptide(L)'
;MRYPNKRYGNPTELAYYAMGVSLADLARRLRRDERTVRDWLSGRTRVPWWVPEILRLKRMEAELRHQQMGFDALPPRLGLVRADVIALRRPDEKKPQDDLRLVEQAGPVTSSCAS
;
A
#
# COMPACT_ATOMS: atom_id res chain seq x y z
N MET A 1 -11.85 -35.16 30.12
CA MET A 1 -10.38 -35.17 29.93
C MET A 1 -9.89 -33.72 29.87
N ARG A 2 -9.38 -33.18 30.98
CA ARG A 2 -8.89 -31.79 31.06
C ARG A 2 -7.37 -31.83 30.93
N TYR A 3 -6.84 -31.87 29.71
CA TYR A 3 -5.42 -31.68 29.47
C TYR A 3 -5.14 -30.17 29.59
N PRO A 4 -4.47 -29.70 30.66
CA PRO A 4 -4.08 -28.30 30.72
C PRO A 4 -2.94 -28.14 29.72
N ASN A 5 -3.25 -27.68 28.51
CA ASN A 5 -2.24 -27.33 27.53
C ASN A 5 -1.41 -26.18 28.13
N LYS A 6 -0.29 -26.52 28.78
CA LYS A 6 0.64 -25.56 29.40
C LYS A 6 1.39 -24.73 28.35
N ARG A 7 1.28 -25.12 27.07
CA ARG A 7 1.83 -24.41 25.93
C ARG A 7 0.87 -23.28 25.58
N TYR A 8 1.17 -22.09 26.05
CA TYR A 8 0.52 -20.88 25.60
C TYR A 8 1.34 -20.26 24.47
N GLY A 9 0.65 -19.60 23.55
CA GLY A 9 1.29 -18.85 22.48
C GLY A 9 1.84 -17.53 22.99
N ASN A 10 2.84 -17.00 22.28
CA ASN A 10 3.37 -15.68 22.55
C ASN A 10 2.31 -14.62 22.16
N PRO A 11 1.82 -13.78 23.11
CA PRO A 11 0.83 -12.76 22.81
C PRO A 11 1.38 -11.66 21.89
N THR A 12 2.70 -11.41 21.94
CA THR A 12 3.36 -10.44 21.07
C THR A 12 3.34 -10.89 19.61
N GLU A 13 3.53 -12.18 19.36
CA GLU A 13 3.41 -12.74 18.00
C GLU A 13 1.97 -12.64 17.48
N LEU A 14 0.97 -12.92 18.32
CA LEU A 14 -0.43 -12.74 17.94
C LEU A 14 -0.70 -11.29 17.53
N ALA A 15 -0.24 -10.31 18.33
CA ALA A 15 -0.42 -8.90 18.04
C ALA A 15 0.26 -8.49 16.72
N TYR A 16 1.46 -9.02 16.45
CA TYR A 16 2.18 -8.78 15.20
C TYR A 16 1.37 -9.26 13.98
N TYR A 17 0.87 -10.49 14.00
CA TYR A 17 0.09 -11.04 12.88
C TYR A 17 -1.33 -10.48 12.76
N ALA A 18 -1.89 -9.96 13.85
CA ALA A 18 -3.18 -9.28 13.84
C ALA A 18 -3.11 -7.86 13.28
N MET A 19 -1.91 -7.28 13.18
CA MET A 19 -1.71 -5.92 12.69
C MET A 19 -2.23 -5.77 11.25
N GLY A 20 -3.11 -4.78 11.03
CA GLY A 20 -3.71 -4.52 9.72
C GLY A 20 -4.80 -5.49 9.29
N VAL A 21 -5.24 -6.41 10.16
CA VAL A 21 -6.36 -7.33 9.90
C VAL A 21 -7.56 -6.96 10.76
N SER A 22 -8.76 -6.93 10.17
CA SER A 22 -9.97 -6.68 10.93
C SER A 22 -10.23 -7.81 11.93
N LEU A 23 -10.81 -7.49 13.08
CA LEU A 23 -11.05 -8.47 14.14
C LEU A 23 -12.06 -9.56 13.69
N ALA A 24 -13.05 -9.18 12.87
CA ALA A 24 -14.00 -10.10 12.24
C ALA A 24 -13.32 -11.07 11.27
N ASP A 25 -12.37 -10.60 10.47
CA ASP A 25 -11.63 -11.48 9.55
C ASP A 25 -10.68 -12.40 10.31
N LEU A 26 -10.05 -11.93 11.39
CA LEU A 26 -9.21 -12.76 12.23
C LEU A 26 -10.03 -13.87 12.91
N ALA A 27 -11.20 -13.52 13.43
CA ALA A 27 -12.17 -14.46 13.99
C ALA A 27 -12.61 -15.53 12.96
N ARG A 28 -12.95 -15.10 11.73
CA ARG A 28 -13.28 -16.00 10.63
C ARG A 28 -12.11 -16.92 10.26
N ARG A 29 -10.89 -16.39 10.18
CA ARG A 29 -9.67 -17.15 9.86
C ARG A 29 -9.33 -18.20 10.90
N LEU A 30 -9.58 -17.91 12.18
CA LEU A 30 -9.32 -18.80 13.32
C LEU A 30 -10.52 -19.69 13.66
N ARG A 31 -11.65 -19.51 12.97
CA ARG A 31 -12.93 -20.20 13.25
C ARG A 31 -13.35 -20.05 14.72
N ARG A 32 -13.25 -18.83 15.23
CA ARG A 32 -13.55 -18.46 16.63
C ARG A 32 -14.37 -17.19 16.71
N ASP A 33 -14.98 -16.97 17.86
CA ASP A 33 -15.75 -15.75 18.12
C ASP A 33 -14.82 -14.54 18.25
N GLU A 34 -15.30 -13.41 17.75
CA GLU A 34 -14.62 -12.11 17.87
C GLU A 34 -14.28 -11.76 19.32
N ARG A 35 -15.20 -12.05 20.26
CA ARG A 35 -14.98 -11.81 21.68
C ARG A 35 -13.74 -12.56 22.19
N THR A 36 -13.59 -13.82 21.80
CA THR A 36 -12.46 -14.66 22.22
C THR A 36 -11.15 -14.11 21.68
N VAL A 37 -11.15 -13.70 20.41
CA VAL A 37 -9.98 -13.06 19.77
C VAL A 37 -9.61 -11.76 20.47
N ARG A 38 -10.61 -10.94 20.82
CA ARG A 38 -10.42 -9.69 21.58
C ARG A 38 -9.84 -9.96 22.98
N ASP A 39 -10.34 -10.98 23.67
CA ASP A 39 -9.85 -11.36 24.99
C ASP A 39 -8.39 -11.87 24.95
N TRP A 40 -7.96 -12.46 23.82
CA TRP A 40 -6.56 -12.83 23.59
C TRP A 40 -5.67 -11.62 23.31
N LEU A 41 -6.11 -10.71 22.44
CA LEU A 41 -5.35 -9.50 22.09
C LEU A 41 -5.22 -8.53 23.27
N SER A 42 -6.24 -8.44 24.12
CA SER A 42 -6.21 -7.65 25.36
C SER A 42 -5.44 -8.31 26.50
N GLY A 43 -5.00 -9.56 26.34
CA GLY A 43 -4.31 -10.32 27.38
C GLY A 43 -5.20 -10.78 28.54
N ARG A 44 -6.53 -10.61 28.44
CA ARG A 44 -7.51 -11.06 29.46
C ARG A 44 -7.54 -12.58 29.59
N THR A 45 -7.30 -13.29 28.48
CA THR A 45 -7.14 -14.75 28.47
C THR A 45 -5.84 -15.14 27.80
N ARG A 46 -5.27 -16.27 28.25
CA ARG A 46 -4.02 -16.78 27.66
C ARG A 46 -4.26 -17.29 26.24
N VAL A 47 -3.37 -16.92 25.33
CA VAL A 47 -3.42 -17.33 23.93
C VAL A 47 -3.07 -18.81 23.80
N PRO A 48 -3.86 -19.64 23.11
CA PRO A 48 -3.47 -21.01 22.78
C PRO A 48 -2.23 -21.03 21.86
N TRP A 49 -1.28 -21.95 22.09
CA TRP A 49 -0.04 -22.03 21.30
C TRP A 49 -0.25 -22.15 19.79
N TRP A 50 -1.33 -22.80 19.35
CA TRP A 50 -1.61 -23.00 17.93
C TRP A 50 -2.05 -21.72 17.22
N VAL A 51 -2.52 -20.69 17.95
CA VAL A 51 -3.08 -19.47 17.35
C VAL A 51 -2.00 -18.67 16.61
N PRO A 52 -0.88 -18.27 17.24
CA PRO A 52 0.21 -17.61 16.52
C PRO A 52 0.81 -18.49 15.42
N GLU A 53 0.94 -19.81 15.66
CA GLU A 53 1.51 -20.75 14.70
C GLU A 53 0.68 -20.85 13.41
N ILE A 54 -0.64 -20.96 13.51
CA ILE A 54 -1.52 -20.97 12.33
C ILE A 54 -1.43 -19.65 11.55
N LEU A 55 -1.36 -18.51 12.26
CA LEU A 55 -1.21 -17.21 11.61
C LEU A 55 0.14 -17.10 10.89
N ARG A 56 1.21 -17.60 11.51
CA ARG A 56 2.54 -17.68 10.90
C ARG A 56 2.53 -18.52 9.63
N LEU A 57 1.95 -19.72 9.68
CA LEU A 57 1.86 -20.61 8.52
C LEU A 57 1.05 -19.98 7.38
N LYS A 58 -0.10 -19.36 7.68
CA LYS A 58 -0.91 -18.65 6.68
C LYS A 58 -0.16 -17.48 6.04
N ARG A 59 0.65 -16.76 6.83
CA ARG A 59 1.48 -15.67 6.32
C ARG A 59 2.54 -16.18 5.36
N MET A 60 3.26 -17.23 5.74
CA MET A 60 4.26 -17.87 4.88
C MET A 60 3.63 -18.41 3.59
N GLU A 61 2.48 -19.06 3.69
CA GLU A 61 1.77 -19.58 2.52
C GLU A 61 1.31 -18.46 1.58
N ALA A 62 0.82 -17.34 2.11
CA ALA A 62 0.46 -16.17 1.31
C ALA A 62 1.68 -15.56 0.61
N GLU A 63 2.82 -15.48 1.30
CA GLU A 63 4.08 -14.99 0.74
C GLU A 63 4.58 -15.89 -0.38
N LEU A 64 4.61 -17.21 -0.18
CA LEU A 64 4.99 -18.19 -1.20
C LEU A 64 4.08 -18.09 -2.44
N ARG A 65 2.77 -17.92 -2.26
CA ARG A 65 1.84 -17.69 -3.39
C ARG A 65 2.15 -16.39 -4.13
N HIS A 66 2.47 -15.31 -3.42
CA HIS A 66 2.85 -14.05 -4.06
C HIS A 66 4.13 -14.20 -4.90
N GLN A 67 5.14 -14.87 -4.35
CA GLN A 67 6.40 -15.17 -5.06
C GLN A 67 6.12 -16.01 -6.33
N GLN A 68 5.31 -17.07 -6.21
CA GLN A 68 4.93 -17.91 -7.35
C GLN A 68 4.18 -17.14 -8.45
N MET A 69 3.40 -16.13 -8.09
CA MET A 69 2.69 -15.27 -9.04
C MET A 69 3.56 -14.14 -9.60
N GLY A 70 4.85 -14.10 -9.28
CA GLY A 70 5.76 -13.06 -9.75
C GLY A 70 5.55 -11.70 -9.08
N PHE A 71 4.80 -11.64 -7.98
CA PHE A 71 4.72 -10.46 -7.10
C PHE A 71 5.92 -10.38 -6.15
N ASP A 72 7.07 -10.94 -6.53
CA ASP A 72 8.28 -10.96 -5.74
C ASP A 72 8.57 -9.57 -5.17
N ALA A 73 8.89 -9.57 -3.87
CA ALA A 73 8.97 -8.43 -2.98
C ALA A 73 9.17 -7.11 -3.73
N LEU A 74 8.10 -6.31 -3.82
CA LEU A 74 8.20 -4.89 -4.17
C LEU A 74 9.44 -4.36 -3.46
N PRO A 75 10.45 -3.85 -4.19
CA PRO A 75 11.68 -3.42 -3.56
C PRO A 75 11.29 -2.46 -2.43
N PRO A 76 11.89 -2.56 -1.22
CA PRO A 76 11.55 -1.72 -0.06
C PRO A 76 11.84 -0.23 -0.29
N ARG A 77 12.14 0.17 -1.52
CA ARG A 77 12.16 1.53 -2.02
C ARG A 77 10.79 1.96 -2.53
N LEU A 78 9.76 1.79 -1.70
CA LEU A 78 8.80 2.88 -1.55
C LEU A 78 9.57 3.97 -0.84
N GLY A 79 10.37 4.73 -1.61
CA GLY A 79 10.89 5.99 -1.14
C GLY A 79 9.68 6.79 -0.71
N LEU A 80 9.48 6.91 0.59
CA LEU A 80 8.66 7.95 1.17
C LEU A 80 9.33 9.26 0.74
N VAL A 81 9.02 9.70 -0.48
CA VAL A 81 9.24 11.07 -0.90
C VAL A 81 8.33 11.85 0.02
N ARG A 82 8.88 12.31 1.15
CA ARG A 82 8.31 13.42 1.90
C ARG A 82 8.19 14.53 0.86
N ALA A 83 6.96 14.88 0.57
CA ALA A 83 6.56 15.68 -0.56
C ALA A 83 7.51 16.86 -0.82
N ASP A 84 7.85 17.03 -2.10
CA ASP A 84 7.51 18.28 -2.76
C ASP A 84 6.91 17.92 -4.14
N VAL A 85 5.58 18.04 -4.19
CA VAL A 85 4.76 18.20 -5.41
C VAL A 85 4.89 17.10 -6.48
N ILE A 86 4.17 15.99 -6.32
CA ILE A 86 3.67 15.25 -7.50
C ILE A 86 2.47 16.05 -8.01
N ALA A 87 2.72 17.01 -8.91
CA ALA A 87 1.65 17.66 -9.65
C ALA A 87 1.03 16.61 -10.58
N LEU A 88 -0.14 16.08 -10.19
CA LEU A 88 -0.98 15.31 -11.10
C LEU A 88 -1.32 16.23 -12.28
N ARG A 89 -0.74 15.96 -13.45
CA ARG A 89 -0.99 16.72 -14.68
C ARG A 89 -2.50 16.64 -14.97
N ARG A 90 -3.19 17.76 -14.75
CA ARG A 90 -4.59 17.90 -15.19
C ARG A 90 -4.61 17.78 -16.72
N PRO A 91 -5.48 16.98 -17.31
CA PRO A 91 -5.62 16.94 -18.76
C PRO A 91 -6.16 18.29 -19.24
N ASP A 92 -5.26 19.05 -19.88
CA ASP A 92 -5.44 20.08 -20.89
C ASP A 92 -6.65 21.04 -20.72
N GLU A 93 -6.38 22.19 -20.11
CA GLU A 93 -7.18 23.40 -20.35
C GLU A 93 -7.00 23.82 -21.82
N LYS A 94 -8.08 23.71 -22.59
CA LYS A 94 -8.16 24.12 -24.00
C LYS A 94 -7.90 25.64 -24.08
N LYS A 95 -6.70 26.04 -24.53
CA LYS A 95 -6.40 27.45 -24.80
C LYS A 95 -7.43 28.02 -25.78
N PRO A 96 -8.04 29.18 -25.50
CA PRO A 96 -8.85 29.85 -26.49
C PRO A 96 -7.94 30.29 -27.63
N GLN A 97 -8.38 29.98 -28.84
CA GLN A 97 -7.70 30.30 -30.08
C GLN A 97 -8.00 31.76 -30.40
N ASP A 98 -7.00 32.62 -30.25
CA ASP A 98 -7.07 34.01 -30.70
C ASP A 98 -6.58 34.09 -32.14
N ASP A 99 -7.55 33.99 -33.06
CA ASP A 99 -7.41 34.37 -34.46
C ASP A 99 -7.33 35.89 -34.57
N LEU A 100 -6.14 36.47 -34.70
CA LEU A 100 -5.98 37.89 -35.10
C LEU A 100 -4.84 38.12 -36.10
N ARG A 101 -5.27 38.12 -37.37
CA ARG A 101 -4.98 39.11 -38.43
C ARG A 101 -3.54 39.29 -38.94
N LEU A 102 -3.35 38.74 -40.15
CA LEU A 102 -2.83 39.38 -41.35
C LEU A 102 -2.58 40.91 -41.24
N VAL A 103 -1.31 41.33 -41.20
CA VAL A 103 -0.82 42.55 -41.87
C VAL A 103 0.60 42.30 -42.38
N GLU A 104 0.65 42.09 -43.68
CA GLU A 104 1.80 42.20 -44.56
C GLU A 104 2.33 43.64 -44.58
N GLN A 105 3.56 43.90 -44.14
CA GLN A 105 4.37 45.04 -44.58
C GLN A 105 5.85 44.68 -44.57
N ALA A 106 6.31 44.08 -45.67
CA ALA A 106 7.72 44.06 -46.04
C ALA A 106 7.98 45.24 -46.98
N GLY A 107 8.70 46.25 -46.49
CA GLY A 107 9.29 47.31 -47.31
C GLY A 107 10.81 47.20 -47.25
N PRO A 108 11.54 47.12 -48.39
CA PRO A 108 12.98 46.97 -48.39
C PRO A 108 13.68 48.30 -48.09
N VAL A 109 14.62 48.26 -47.13
CA VAL A 109 15.59 49.33 -46.89
C VAL A 109 16.62 49.36 -48.03
N THR A 110 16.81 50.54 -48.61
CA THR A 110 17.71 50.86 -49.71
C THR A 110 19.18 50.59 -49.35
N SER A 111 19.87 49.78 -50.15
CA SER A 111 21.33 49.62 -50.12
C SER A 111 21.97 50.57 -51.12
N SER A 112 22.75 51.53 -50.63
CA SER A 112 23.63 52.41 -51.38
C SER A 112 25.06 51.90 -51.20
N CYS A 113 25.68 51.40 -52.28
CA CYS A 113 27.12 51.22 -52.37
C CYS A 113 27.58 51.65 -53.76
N ALA A 114 28.53 52.58 -53.75
CA ALA A 114 29.18 53.18 -54.89
C ALA A 114 30.15 52.22 -55.59
N SER A 115 30.31 52.37 -56.90
CA SER A 115 31.58 52.27 -57.66
C SER A 115 31.36 52.86 -59.04
#